data_AF-A0A356F399-F1
#
_entry.id   AF-A0A356F399-F1
#
_cell.length_a   1.000
_cell.length_b   1.000
_cell.length_c   1.000
_cell.angle_alpha   90.00
_cell.angle_beta   90.00
_cell.angle_gamma   90.00
#
_symmetry.space_group_name_H-M   'P 1'
#
loop_
_entity.id
_entity.type
_entity.pdbx_description
1 polymer ?
#
loop_
_entity_poly.entity_id
_entity_poly.type
_entity_poly.pdbx_seq_one_letter_code
_entity_poly.pdbx_strand_id
1 'polypeptide(L)' 'MLLEPPIDELVGKMGNPFKLAVIVGKRAKFLSETLTEEQKEEKPEVTRAVEEVDNGTIVIADEN' A
#
# COMPACT_ATOMS: atom_id res chain seq x y z
N MET A 1 -1.85 -11.08 9.60
CA MET A 1 -2.61 -9.82 9.82
C MET A 1 -3.69 -9.75 8.77
N LEU A 2 -4.93 -9.45 9.17
CA LEU A 2 -5.95 -8.99 8.24
C LEU A 2 -5.60 -7.53 7.91
N LEU A 3 -5.52 -7.21 6.62
CA LEU A 3 -5.27 -5.84 6.17
C LEU A 3 -6.60 -5.08 6.18
N GLU A 4 -6.58 -3.86 6.71
CA GLU A 4 -7.69 -2.92 6.61
C GLU A 4 -7.27 -1.76 5.70
N PRO A 5 -8.12 -1.35 4.74
CA PRO A 5 -9.40 -1.95 4.38
C PRO A 5 -9.28 -3.33 3.68
N PRO A 6 -10.38 -4.10 3.59
CA PRO A 6 -10.40 -5.39 2.90
C PRO A 6 -9.88 -5.30 1.47
N ILE A 7 -9.21 -6.37 1.01
CA ILE A 7 -8.66 -6.45 -0.36
C ILE A 7 -9.73 -6.19 -1.42
N ASP A 8 -10.96 -6.67 -1.23
CA ASP A 8 -12.04 -6.49 -2.19
C ASP A 8 -12.41 -5.02 -2.42
N GLU A 9 -12.32 -4.18 -1.38
CA GLU A 9 -12.57 -2.73 -1.49
C GLU A 9 -11.44 -2.04 -2.27
N LEU A 10 -10.19 -2.42 -2.01
CA LEU A 10 -9.02 -1.91 -2.72
C LEU A 10 -9.03 -2.31 -4.20
N VAL A 11 -9.42 -3.56 -4.48
CA VAL A 11 -9.58 -4.07 -5.85
C VAL A 11 -10.74 -3.37 -6.56
N GLY A 12 -11.84 -3.09 -5.86
CA GLY A 12 -12.94 -2.28 -6.39
C GLY A 12 -12.50 -0.89 -6.85
N LYS A 13 -11.56 -0.26 -6.14
CA LYS A 13 -10.99 1.06 -6.51
C LYS A 13 -10.00 0.99 -7.67
N MET A 14 -9.15 -0.04 -7.73
CA MET A 14 -8.05 -0.14 -8.70
C MET A 14 -8.34 -1.01 -9.92
N GLY A 15 -9.42 -1.80 -9.90
CA GLY A 15 -9.86 -2.68 -10.99
C GLY A 15 -8.97 -3.89 -11.26
N ASN A 16 -7.75 -3.96 -10.70
CA ASN A 16 -6.81 -5.04 -10.94
C ASN A 16 -6.06 -5.45 -9.65
N PRO A 17 -6.28 -6.67 -9.13
CA PRO A 17 -5.65 -7.15 -7.90
C PRO A 17 -4.13 -7.35 -8.02
N PHE A 18 -3.62 -7.67 -9.21
CA PHE A 18 -2.18 -7.82 -9.43
C PHE A 18 -1.49 -6.45 -9.44
N LYS A 19 -2.12 -5.45 -10.07
CA LYS A 19 -1.64 -4.06 -10.03
C LYS A 19 -1.58 -3.56 -8.57
N LEU A 20 -2.61 -3.87 -7.79
CA LEU A 20 -2.65 -3.60 -6.35
C LEU A 20 -1.49 -4.23 -5.58
N ALA A 21 -1.26 -5.54 -5.75
CA ALA A 21 -0.17 -6.22 -5.08
C ALA A 21 1.21 -5.61 -5.40
N VAL A 22 1.44 -5.27 -6.68
CA VAL A 22 2.71 -4.65 -7.11
C VAL A 22 2.89 -3.26 -6.50
N ILE A 23 1.84 -2.43 -6.47
CA ILE A 23 1.91 -1.08 -5.92
C ILE A 23 2.16 -1.11 -4.41
N VAL A 24 1.36 -1.90 -3.68
CA VAL A 24 1.53 -2.06 -2.24
C VAL A 24 2.92 -2.61 -1.92
N GLY A 25 3.40 -3.60 -2.68
CA GLY A 25 4.74 -4.17 -2.49
C GLY A 25 5.86 -3.16 -2.72
N LYS A 26 5.83 -2.41 -3.83
CA LYS A 26 6.81 -1.35 -4.11
C LYS A 26 6.80 -0.28 -3.02
N ARG A 27 5.61 0.12 -2.55
CA ARG A 27 5.49 1.14 -1.52
C ARG A 27 5.94 0.64 -0.15
N ALA A 28 5.55 -0.56 0.24
CA ALA A 28 5.99 -1.15 1.50
C ALA A 28 7.52 -1.28 1.55
N LYS A 29 8.15 -1.65 0.43
CA LYS A 29 9.61 -1.67 0.33
C LYS A 29 10.22 -0.28 0.54
N PHE A 30 9.71 0.74 -0.15
CA PHE A 30 10.16 2.12 0.05
C PHE A 30 10.02 2.54 1.53
N LEU A 31 8.86 2.28 2.13
CA LEU A 31 8.61 2.59 3.54
C LEU A 31 9.58 1.85 4.48
N SER A 32 9.92 0.59 4.19
CA SER A 32 10.87 -0.19 5.00
C SER A 32 12.29 0.41 5.00
N GLU A 33 12.66 1.10 3.92
CA GLU A 33 13.97 1.76 3.76
C GLU A 33 13.95 3.19 4.36
N THR A 34 12.78 3.84 4.45
CA THR A 34 12.67 5.24 4.89
C THR A 34 12.19 5.44 6.32
N LEU A 35 11.44 4.49 6.88
CA LEU A 35 10.89 4.61 8.22
C LEU A 35 11.95 4.29 9.28
N THR A 36 11.88 4.99 10.40
CA THR A 36 12.64 4.67 11.61
C THR A 36 12.12 3.39 12.27
N GLU A 37 12.93 2.75 13.11
CA GLU A 37 12.53 1.53 13.82
C GLU A 37 11.31 1.75 14.72
N GLU A 38 11.23 2.91 15.40
CA GLU A 38 10.07 3.28 16.22
C GLU A 38 8.78 3.36 15.37
N GLN A 39 8.85 3.94 14.17
CA GLN A 39 7.72 3.97 13.26
C GLN A 39 7.33 2.56 12.78
N LYS A 40 8.30 1.68 12.51
CA LYS A 40 8.01 0.30 12.10
C LYS A 40 7.32 -0.51 13.20
N GLU A 41 7.66 -0.26 14.46
CA GLU A 41 7.01 -0.87 15.61
C GLU A 41 5.56 -0.39 15.80
N GLU A 42 5.30 0.91 15.60
CA GLU A 42 3.93 1.46 15.71
C GLU A 42 2.96 0.88 14.67
N LYS A 43 3.45 0.65 13.45
CA LYS A 43 2.62 0.15 12.36
C LYS A 43 3.46 -0.56 11.30
N PRO A 44 3.01 -1.68 10.74
CA PRO A 44 3.72 -2.31 9.64
C PRO A 44 3.69 -1.46 8.36
N GLU A 45 4.74 -1.55 7.56
CA GLU A 45 4.90 -0.81 6.30
C GLU A 45 3.86 -1.22 5.26
N VAL A 46 3.49 -2.50 5.24
CA VAL A 46 2.45 -3.04 4.36
C VAL A 46 1.10 -2.41 4.70
N THR A 47 0.76 -2.26 5.98
CA THR A 47 -0.49 -1.64 6.41
C THR A 47 -0.52 -0.16 6.01
N ARG A 48 0.60 0.57 6.19
CA ARG A 48 0.70 1.96 5.73
C ARG A 48 0.52 2.09 4.22
N ALA A 49 1.18 1.22 3.44
CA ALA A 49 1.07 1.22 2.00
C ALA A 49 -0.37 0.95 1.52
N VAL A 50 -1.08 0.04 2.18
CA VAL A 50 -2.49 -0.25 1.90
C VAL A 50 -3.37 0.98 2.14
N GLU A 51 -3.19 1.68 3.25
CA GLU A 51 -3.96 2.90 3.55
C GLU A 51 -3.65 4.05 2.61
N GLU A 52 -2.39 4.24 2.22
CA GLU A 52 -2.01 5.26 1.25
C GLU A 52 -2.63 5.02 -0.13
N VAL A 53 -2.75 3.75 -0.53
CA VAL A 53 -3.46 3.37 -1.76
C VAL A 53 -4.95 3.62 -1.60
N ASP A 54 -5.54 3.26 -0.46
CA ASP A 54 -6.97 3.46 -0.21
C ASP A 54 -7.38 4.94 -0.23
N ASN A 55 -6.53 5.79 0.36
CA ASN A 55 -6.68 7.24 0.44
C ASN A 55 -6.36 7.96 -0.88
N GLY A 56 -5.91 7.24 -1.92
CA GLY A 56 -5.51 7.83 -3.21
C GLY A 56 -4.27 8.73 -3.14
N THR A 57 -3.45 8.57 -2.09
CA THR A 57 -2.20 9.34 -1.92
C THR A 57 -1.13 8.90 -2.92
N ILE A 58 -1.19 7.64 -3.38
CA ILE A 58 -0.34 7.13 -4.45
C ILE A 58 -1.08 7.27 -5.78
N VAL A 59 -0.69 8.27 -6.57
CA VAL A 59 -1.16 8.42 -7.95
C VAL A 59 -0.31 7.50 -8.82
N ILE A 60 -0.94 6.50 -9.43
CA ILE A 60 -0.29 5.66 -10.44
C ILE A 60 -0.03 6.57 -11.65
N ALA A 61 1.22 6.88 -11.94
CA ALA A 61 1.58 7.34 -13.26
C ALA A 61 1.38 6.14 -14.20
N ASP A 62 0.25 6.10 -14.91
CA ASP A 62 0.12 5.20 -16.06
C ASP A 62 1.14 5.70 -17.10
N GLU A 63 2.27 5.00 -17.21
CA GLU A 63 3.18 5.16 -18.34
C GLU A 63 2.42 4.67 -19.58
N ASN A 64 2.00 5.63 -20.43
CA ASN A 64 1.51 5.40 -21.79
C ASN A 64 2.58 4.76 -22.67
#